data_AF-A0A1W6B2D9-F1
#
_entry.id   AF-A0A1W6B2D9-F1
#
_cell.length_a   1.000
_cell.length_b   1.000
_cell.length_c   1.000
_cell.angle_alpha   90.00
_cell.angle_beta   90.00
_cell.angle_gamma   90.00
#
_symmetry.space_group_name_H-M   'P 1'
#
loop_
_entity.id
_entity.type
_entity.pdbx_description
1 polymer ?
#
loop_
_entity_poly.entity_id
_entity_poly.type
_entity_poly.pdbx_seq_one_letter_code
_entity_poly.pdbx_strand_id
1 'polypeptide(L)'
;MKKFDLLSEIDKTTTYIDNVMNNEKKGGLKDLIADLDRLKLKVVDDDLLNNPLRGFPRKYAEMYNDYLHPITGVLNNIEKSVDSYLGTN
;
A
#
# COMPACT_ATOMS: atom_id res chain seq x y z
N MET A 1 -15.46 2.29 4.17
CA MET A 1 -14.66 3.45 3.68
C MET A 1 -15.18 3.83 2.30
N LYS A 2 -15.22 5.11 1.91
CA LYS A 2 -15.69 5.47 0.55
C LYS A 2 -14.57 5.27 -0.48
N LYS A 3 -14.93 5.05 -1.75
CA LYS A 3 -14.00 4.90 -2.88
C LYS A 3 -12.99 6.04 -2.98
N PHE A 4 -13.46 7.28 -2.89
CA PHE A 4 -12.60 8.46 -2.94
C PHE A 4 -11.55 8.49 -1.82
N ASP A 5 -11.95 8.11 -0.60
CA ASP A 5 -11.03 8.06 0.54
C ASP A 5 -9.94 7.01 0.30
N LEU A 6 -10.31 5.83 -0.20
CA LEU A 6 -9.34 4.76 -0.50
C LEU A 6 -8.34 5.19 -1.58
N LEU A 7 -8.83 5.79 -2.67
CA LEU A 7 -7.96 6.32 -3.73
C LEU A 7 -6.99 7.37 -3.20
N SER A 8 -7.43 8.23 -2.30
CA SER A 8 -6.56 9.22 -1.64
C SER A 8 -5.49 8.56 -0.77
N GLU A 9 -5.84 7.54 0.01
CA GLU A 9 -4.87 6.81 0.84
C GLU A 9 -3.85 6.04 0.00
N ILE A 10 -4.26 5.47 -1.15
CA ILE A 10 -3.33 4.85 -2.11
C ILE A 10 -2.32 5.89 -2.60
N ASP A 11 -2.77 7.06 -3.05
CA ASP A 11 -1.87 8.11 -3.58
C ASP A 11 -0.90 8.65 -2.52
N LYS A 12 -1.37 8.86 -1.29
CA LYS A 12 -0.49 9.24 -0.15
C LYS A 12 0.54 8.17 0.15
N THR A 13 0.13 6.90 0.17
CA THR A 13 1.02 5.77 0.43
C THR A 13 2.07 5.65 -0.66
N THR A 14 1.68 5.72 -1.94
CA THR A 14 2.62 5.70 -3.07
C THR A 14 3.65 6.81 -2.96
N THR A 15 3.22 8.04 -2.68
CA THR A 15 4.11 9.19 -2.50
C THR A 15 5.08 8.98 -1.34
N TYR A 16 4.61 8.41 -0.22
CA TYR A 16 5.47 8.10 0.92
C TYR A 16 6.54 7.05 0.57
N ILE A 17 6.15 5.97 -0.11
CA ILE A 17 7.07 4.90 -0.52
C ILE A 17 8.12 5.46 -1.50
N ASP A 18 7.71 6.29 -2.47
CA ASP A 18 8.62 6.92 -3.44
C ASP A 18 9.67 7.81 -2.73
N ASN A 19 9.25 8.60 -1.75
CA ASN A 19 10.16 9.40 -0.94
C ASN A 19 11.18 8.54 -0.16
N VAL A 20 10.73 7.45 0.46
CA VAL A 20 11.62 6.50 1.17
C VAL A 20 12.59 5.85 0.17
N MET A 21 12.08 5.39 -0.98
CA MET A 21 12.88 4.77 -2.04
C MET A 21 14.02 5.68 -2.48
N ASN A 22 13.72 6.96 -2.74
CA ASN A 22 14.69 7.93 -3.22
C ASN A 22 15.67 8.38 -2.13
N ASN A 23 15.18 8.68 -0.91
CA ASN A 23 16.02 9.18 0.18
C ASN A 23 16.94 8.10 0.76
N GLU A 24 16.47 6.86 0.82
CA GLU A 24 17.22 5.74 1.43
C GLU A 24 17.85 4.81 0.38
N LYS A 25 17.72 5.14 -0.91
CA LYS A 25 18.24 4.36 -2.04
C LYS A 25 17.71 2.92 -2.07
N LYS A 26 16.46 2.73 -1.66
CA LYS A 26 15.77 1.44 -1.54
C LYS A 26 14.99 1.09 -2.82
N GLY A 27 15.71 0.89 -3.93
CA GLY A 27 15.09 0.69 -5.27
C GLY A 27 14.12 -0.49 -5.40
N GLY A 28 14.21 -1.49 -4.52
CA GLY A 28 13.26 -2.63 -4.46
C GLY A 28 11.84 -2.21 -4.06
N LEU A 29 11.64 -1.04 -3.46
CA LEU A 29 10.32 -0.51 -3.12
C LEU A 29 9.43 -0.24 -4.33
N LYS A 30 9.99 -0.20 -5.54
CA LYS A 30 9.23 -0.10 -6.79
C LYS A 30 8.19 -1.22 -6.92
N ASP A 31 8.46 -2.41 -6.38
CA ASP A 31 7.50 -3.52 -6.40
C ASP A 31 6.27 -3.24 -5.53
N LEU A 32 6.44 -2.52 -4.41
CA LEU A 32 5.32 -2.11 -3.55
C LEU A 32 4.48 -1.02 -4.22
N ILE A 33 5.12 -0.07 -4.92
CA ILE A 33 4.42 0.94 -5.72
C ILE A 33 3.59 0.27 -6.82
N ALA A 34 4.16 -0.70 -7.53
CA ALA A 34 3.43 -1.43 -8.57
C ALA A 34 2.21 -2.19 -8.03
N ASP A 35 2.29 -2.74 -6.82
CA ASP A 35 1.14 -3.37 -6.16
C ASP A 35 0.03 -2.35 -5.83
N LEU A 36 0.40 -1.12 -5.42
CA LEU A 36 -0.53 -0.03 -5.18
C LEU A 36 -1.18 0.48 -6.48
N ASP A 37 -0.43 0.58 -7.58
CA ASP A 37 -0.96 0.97 -8.88
C ASP A 37 -2.02 -0.04 -9.37
N ARG A 38 -1.74 -1.34 -9.22
CA ARG A 38 -2.70 -2.41 -9.53
C ARG A 38 -3.95 -2.34 -8.66
N LEU A 39 -3.78 -2.08 -7.36
CA LEU A 39 -4.91 -1.86 -6.45
C LEU A 39 -5.74 -0.66 -6.90
N LYS A 40 -5.10 0.46 -7.24
CA LYS A 40 -5.78 1.68 -7.71
C LYS A 40 -6.66 1.41 -8.92
N LEU A 41 -6.14 0.68 -9.92
CA LEU A 41 -6.91 0.27 -11.10
C LEU A 41 -8.14 -0.54 -10.70
N LYS A 42 -7.99 -1.57 -9.87
CA LYS A 42 -9.12 -2.38 -9.39
C LYS A 42 -10.17 -1.57 -8.64
N VAL A 43 -9.77 -0.58 -7.85
CA VAL A 43 -10.70 0.32 -7.14
C VAL A 43 -11.41 1.25 -8.12
N VAL A 44 -10.71 1.77 -9.14
CA VAL A 44 -11.31 2.62 -10.18
C VAL A 44 -12.33 1.84 -10.99
N ASP A 45 -12.01 0.59 -11.35
CA ASP A 45 -12.85 -0.29 -12.16
C ASP A 45 -13.95 -1.02 -11.36
N ASP A 46 -14.02 -0.79 -10.05
CA ASP A 46 -14.96 -1.45 -9.12
C ASP A 46 -14.86 -3.00 -9.14
N ASP A 47 -13.64 -3.53 -9.39
CA ASP A 47 -13.30 -4.97 -9.49
C ASP A 47 -12.48 -5.48 -8.28
N LEU A 48 -12.50 -4.74 -7.17
CA LEU A 48 -11.79 -5.15 -5.96
C LEU A 48 -12.62 -6.14 -5.13
N LEU A 49 -12.32 -7.44 -5.26
CA LEU A 49 -13.04 -8.53 -4.57
C LEU A 49 -12.39 -9.00 -3.26
N ASN A 50 -11.10 -8.76 -3.09
CA ASN A 50 -10.33 -9.15 -1.92
C ASN A 50 -9.22 -8.13 -1.65
N ASN A 51 -8.54 -8.26 -0.51
CA ASN A 51 -7.42 -7.39 -0.17
C ASN A 51 -6.12 -7.95 -0.79
N PRO A 52 -5.57 -7.33 -1.86
CA PRO A 52 -4.33 -7.78 -2.46
C PRO A 52 -3.09 -7.41 -1.63
N LEU A 53 -3.23 -6.54 -0.64
CA LEU A 53 -2.15 -6.05 0.21
C LEU A 53 -1.97 -6.89 1.49
N ARG A 54 -2.49 -8.12 1.53
CA ARG A 54 -2.31 -8.98 2.71
C ARG A 54 -0.83 -9.20 3.02
N GLY A 55 -0.40 -8.80 4.21
CA GLY A 55 0.99 -8.93 4.65
C GLY A 55 1.93 -7.88 4.02
N PHE A 56 1.41 -6.74 3.58
CA PHE A 56 2.22 -5.70 2.96
C PHE A 56 3.39 -5.20 3.82
N PRO A 57 3.21 -4.97 5.15
CA PRO A 57 4.32 -4.62 6.03
C PRO A 57 5.40 -5.70 6.10
N ARG A 58 4.98 -6.96 6.06
CA ARG A 58 5.89 -8.12 6.13
C ARG A 58 6.75 -8.21 4.87
N LYS A 59 6.16 -7.96 3.69
CA LYS A 59 6.91 -7.91 2.41
C LYS A 59 8.06 -6.90 2.46
N TYR A 60 7.83 -5.71 3.02
CA TYR A 60 8.90 -4.73 3.27
C TYR A 60 9.95 -5.25 4.26
N ALA A 61 9.49 -5.75 5.41
CA ALA A 61 10.39 -6.17 6.48
C ALA A 61 11.29 -7.34 6.05
N GLU A 62 10.78 -8.26 5.25
CA GLU A 62 11.57 -9.36 4.66
C GLU A 62 12.54 -8.87 3.59
N MET A 63 12.16 -7.87 2.78
CA MET A 63 13.03 -7.31 1.73
C MET A 63 14.28 -6.63 2.31
N TYR A 64 14.16 -5.95 3.45
CA TYR A 64 15.23 -5.15 4.04
C TYR A 64 15.73 -5.62 5.41
N ASN A 65 15.15 -6.70 5.95
CA ASN A 65 15.35 -7.15 7.34
C ASN A 65 15.13 -6.03 8.37
N ASP A 66 14.12 -5.18 8.13
CA ASP A 66 13.85 -3.98 8.93
C ASP A 66 12.37 -3.92 9.34
N TYR A 67 12.11 -4.37 10.57
CA TYR A 67 10.75 -4.49 11.11
C TYR A 67 10.29 -3.23 11.83
N LEU A 68 11.21 -2.31 12.15
CA LEU A 68 10.92 -1.11 12.96
C LEU A 68 10.85 0.16 12.12
N HIS A 69 11.11 0.07 10.81
CA HIS A 69 11.00 1.21 9.91
C HIS A 69 9.60 1.82 9.92
N PRO A 70 9.44 3.16 9.96
CA PRO A 70 8.13 3.82 9.95
C PRO A 70 7.22 3.43 8.77
N ILE A 71 7.81 3.07 7.63
CA ILE A 71 7.08 2.60 6.44
C ILE A 71 6.22 1.36 6.74
N THR A 72 6.60 0.48 7.67
CA THR A 72 5.78 -0.70 8.02
C THR A 72 4.42 -0.30 8.58
N GLY A 73 4.36 0.80 9.34
CA GLY A 73 3.11 1.39 9.83
C GLY A 73 2.25 1.95 8.70
N VAL A 74 2.87 2.63 7.72
CA VAL A 74 2.17 3.13 6.54
C VAL A 74 1.57 1.99 5.71
N LEU A 75 2.35 0.92 5.48
CA LEU A 75 1.91 -0.28 4.74
C LEU A 75 0.76 -1.00 5.47
N ASN A 76 0.78 -1.02 6.80
CA ASN A 76 -0.28 -1.64 7.60
C ASN A 76 -1.57 -0.82 7.54
N ASN A 77 -1.46 0.51 7.52
CA ASN A 77 -2.60 1.40 7.44
C ASN A 77 -3.32 1.30 6.09
N ILE A 78 -2.58 1.23 4.98
CA ILE A 78 -3.21 1.02 3.67
C ILE A 78 -3.84 -0.37 3.57
N GLU A 79 -3.20 -1.42 4.11
CA GLU A 79 -3.80 -2.76 4.17
C GLU A 79 -5.15 -2.74 4.90
N LYS A 80 -5.23 -2.09 6.07
CA LYS A 80 -6.48 -1.93 6.83
C LYS A 80 -7.50 -1.03 6.14
N SER A 81 -7.05 -0.04 5.37
CA SER A 81 -7.93 0.83 4.60
C SER A 81 -8.63 0.05 3.49
N VAL A 82 -7.91 -0.85 2.82
CA VAL A 82 -8.50 -1.78 1.85
C VAL A 82 -9.53 -2.70 2.50
N ASP A 83 -9.22 -3.28 3.67
CA ASP A 83 -10.19 -4.08 4.43
C ASP A 83 -11.45 -3.27 4.78
N SER A 84 -11.25 -2.03 5.21
CA SER A 84 -12.34 -1.13 5.59
C SER A 84 -13.20 -0.69 4.41
N TYR A 85 -12.66 -0.69 3.20
CA TYR A 85 -13.40 -0.44 1.96
C TYR A 85 -14.21 -1.67 1.56
N LEU A 86 -13.59 -2.85 1.58
CA LEU A 86 -14.24 -4.13 1.29
C LEU A 86 -15.32 -4.51 2.30
N GLY A 87 -15.18 -4.16 3.58
CA GLY A 87 -16.17 -4.43 4.60
C GLY A 87 -17.41 -3.53 4.54
N THR A 88 -17.39 -2.49 3.71
CA THR A 88 -18.52 -1.56 3.52
C THR A 88 -19.23 -1.68 2.19
N ASN A 89 -18.69 -2.47 1.25
CA ASN A 89 -19.28 -2.76 -0.06
C ASN A 89 -19.71 -4.23 -0.12
#